data_AF-A0AAX6FH11-F1
#
_entry.id   AF-A0AAX6FH11-F1
#
_cell.length_a   1.000
_cell.length_b   1.000
_cell.length_c   1.000
_cell.angle_alpha   90.00
_cell.angle_beta   90.00
_cell.angle_gamma   90.00
#
_symmetry.space_group_name_H-M   'P 1'
#
loop_
_entity.id
_entity.type
_entity.pdbx_description
1 polymer ?
#
loop_
_entity_poly.entity_id
_entity_poly.type
_entity_poly.pdbx_seq_one_letter_code
_entity_poly.pdbx_strand_id
1 'polypeptide(L)'
;MLKDIANDPSIKPLIQKSQDLTCFIYNHSWALSIIRTETQNRELVRPAITKFATNFLALDSILKHQADLKRMTNTRRWTENYMKLNHKDREKANVVVGLINSQTYWRDVAGVTAIFGPLAKVLRMVDSDNKAEMGHLYEAMGRAKFMIKKKVGKGYKKWGIIIDKRWNNQLHQYIHAAGYFLNPKYQYANDVVNDDEVLNGFHRVGNRMVNDNETCLNINREAERFRLRTGAFGLNQF
;
A
#
# COMPACT_ATOMS: atom_id res chain seq x y z
N MET A 1 -0.33 -3.84 -10.26
CA MET A 1 -1.20 -3.29 -9.20
C MET A 1 -0.91 -1.83 -8.90
N LEU A 2 0.18 -1.48 -8.18
CA LEU A 2 0.48 -0.07 -7.85
C LEU A 2 0.64 0.82 -9.09
N LYS A 3 1.23 0.28 -10.16
CA LYS A 3 1.32 0.93 -11.48
C LYS A 3 -0.05 1.32 -12.03
N ASP A 4 -1.02 0.42 -11.96
CA ASP A 4 -2.36 0.64 -12.52
C ASP A 4 -3.12 1.70 -11.74
N ILE A 5 -2.99 1.68 -10.40
CA ILE A 5 -3.55 2.69 -9.52
C ILE A 5 -2.90 4.05 -9.79
N ALA A 6 -1.57 4.12 -9.88
CA ALA A 6 -0.86 5.36 -10.14
C ALA A 6 -1.15 5.95 -11.53
N ASN A 7 -1.48 5.10 -12.50
CA ASN A 7 -1.86 5.52 -13.85
C ASN A 7 -3.30 6.01 -13.96
N ASP A 8 -4.09 5.91 -12.89
CA ASP A 8 -5.47 6.38 -12.90
C ASP A 8 -5.54 7.90 -13.19
N PRO A 9 -6.43 8.35 -14.10
CA PRO A 9 -6.56 9.75 -14.45
C PRO A 9 -6.85 10.67 -13.25
N SER A 10 -7.46 10.18 -12.18
CA SER A 10 -7.70 10.99 -10.98
C SER A 10 -6.45 11.13 -10.09
N ILE A 11 -5.44 10.28 -10.25
CA ILE A 11 -4.22 10.26 -9.43
C ILE A 11 -3.06 10.97 -10.11
N LYS A 12 -2.92 10.86 -11.44
CA LYS A 12 -1.84 11.51 -12.19
C LYS A 12 -1.67 13.02 -11.90
N PRO A 13 -2.74 13.85 -11.90
CA PRO A 13 -2.61 15.27 -11.60
C PRO A 13 -2.14 15.55 -10.17
N LEU A 14 -2.51 14.67 -9.22
CA LEU A 14 -2.11 14.80 -7.83
C LEU A 14 -0.61 14.52 -7.64
N ILE A 15 -0.08 13.50 -8.34
CA ILE A 15 1.36 13.22 -8.37
C ILE A 15 2.10 14.41 -8.97
N GLN A 16 1.63 14.96 -10.10
CA GLN A 16 2.25 16.12 -10.74
C GLN A 16 2.30 17.33 -9.80
N LYS A 17 1.17 17.69 -9.16
CA LYS A 17 1.11 18.79 -8.18
C LYS A 17 2.12 18.60 -7.04
N SER A 18 2.28 17.36 -6.57
CA SER A 18 3.21 17.01 -5.50
C SER A 18 4.68 17.05 -5.96
N GLN A 19 4.93 16.75 -7.23
CA GLN A 19 6.24 16.96 -7.87
C GLN A 19 6.55 18.44 -7.97
N ASP A 20 5.61 19.27 -8.44
CA ASP A 20 5.81 20.72 -8.57
C ASP A 20 6.13 21.36 -7.21
N LEU A 21 5.42 20.95 -6.15
CA LEU A 21 5.67 21.35 -4.77
C LEU A 21 7.11 21.02 -4.34
N THR A 22 7.51 19.75 -4.48
CA THR A 22 8.84 19.32 -4.03
C THR A 22 9.95 19.92 -4.90
N CYS A 23 9.77 19.99 -6.22
CA CYS A 23 10.70 20.65 -7.13
C CYS A 23 10.92 22.11 -6.75
N PHE A 24 9.85 22.86 -6.45
CA PHE A 24 9.99 24.24 -6.01
C PHE A 24 10.84 24.36 -4.75
N ILE A 25 10.56 23.55 -3.72
CA ILE A 25 11.30 23.57 -2.45
C ILE A 25 12.78 23.26 -2.67
N TYR A 26 13.10 22.20 -3.40
CA TYR A 26 14.48 21.75 -3.59
C TYR A 26 15.28 22.64 -4.56
N ASN A 27 14.62 23.35 -5.48
CA ASN A 27 15.29 24.28 -6.39
C ASN A 27 15.63 25.63 -5.74
N HIS A 28 15.09 25.93 -4.56
CA HIS A 28 15.33 27.17 -3.84
C HIS A 28 16.01 26.88 -2.50
N SER A 29 17.32 27.15 -2.40
CA SER A 29 18.13 26.87 -1.21
C SER A 29 17.54 27.45 0.08
N TRP A 30 16.94 28.64 0.01
CA TRP A 30 16.27 29.28 1.13
C TRP A 30 14.99 28.53 1.55
N ALA A 31 14.19 28.05 0.59
CA ALA A 31 12.97 27.29 0.86
C ALA A 31 13.33 25.93 1.48
N LEU A 32 14.31 25.23 0.90
CA LEU A 32 14.86 23.99 1.44
C LEU A 32 15.38 24.17 2.87
N SER A 33 16.08 25.28 3.14
CA SER A 33 16.58 25.57 4.48
C SER A 33 15.45 25.78 5.49
N ILE A 34 14.38 26.49 5.13
CA ILE A 34 13.22 26.69 6.03
C ILE A 34 12.54 25.36 6.33
N ILE A 35 12.23 24.54 5.30
CA ILE A 35 11.55 23.28 5.55
C ILE A 35 12.41 22.34 6.40
N ARG A 36 13.73 22.31 6.22
CA ARG A 36 14.63 21.53 7.09
C ARG A 36 14.58 22.00 8.54
N THR A 37 14.48 23.31 8.78
CA THR A 37 14.26 23.83 10.13
C THR A 37 12.93 23.32 10.69
N GLU A 38 11.84 23.41 9.92
CA GLU A 38 10.50 23.01 10.35
C GLU A 38 10.34 21.50 10.56
N THR A 39 11.07 20.68 9.80
CA THR A 39 11.01 19.21 9.86
C THR A 39 12.09 18.59 10.76
N GLN A 40 12.87 19.40 11.48
CA GLN A 40 14.02 18.94 12.28
C GLN A 40 15.02 18.12 11.44
N ASN A 41 15.36 18.65 10.27
CA ASN A 41 16.23 18.05 9.24
C ASN A 41 15.73 16.74 8.62
N ARG A 42 14.45 16.40 8.77
CA ARG A 42 13.84 15.28 8.04
C ARG A 42 13.52 15.69 6.62
N GLU A 43 14.03 14.94 5.65
CA GLU A 43 13.87 15.26 4.23
C GLU A 43 12.51 14.80 3.68
N LEU A 44 11.97 15.60 2.76
CA LEU A 44 10.81 15.19 1.97
C LEU A 44 11.24 14.20 0.89
N VAL A 45 10.53 13.07 0.77
CA VAL A 45 10.73 12.15 -0.35
C VAL A 45 10.17 12.80 -1.62
N ARG A 46 10.97 12.82 -2.69
CA ARG A 46 10.58 13.44 -3.97
C ARG A 46 9.87 12.41 -4.86
N PRO A 47 8.69 12.73 -5.43
CA PRO A 47 8.06 11.85 -6.40
C PRO A 47 8.87 11.82 -7.71
N ALA A 48 8.86 10.70 -8.41
CA ALA A 48 9.58 10.47 -9.66
C ALA A 48 8.63 10.03 -10.78
N ILE A 49 8.89 10.47 -12.01
CA ILE A 49 7.99 10.29 -13.17
C ILE A 49 7.63 8.81 -13.40
N THR A 50 8.55 7.87 -13.16
CA THR A 50 8.36 6.44 -13.53
C THR A 50 8.47 5.44 -12.38
N LYS A 51 8.68 5.87 -11.12
CA LYS A 51 8.85 4.96 -9.97
C LYS A 51 7.61 4.97 -9.07
N PHE A 52 6.67 4.05 -9.32
CA PHE A 52 5.37 3.98 -8.65
C PHE A 52 5.45 3.91 -7.12
N ALA A 53 6.35 3.09 -6.58
CA ALA A 53 6.57 3.01 -5.14
C ALA A 53 7.14 4.32 -4.57
N THR A 54 8.08 4.96 -5.28
CA THR A 54 8.65 6.25 -4.90
C THR A 54 7.61 7.36 -4.88
N ASN A 55 6.68 7.38 -5.85
CA ASN A 55 5.57 8.34 -5.85
C ASN A 55 4.67 8.19 -4.62
N PHE A 56 4.38 6.96 -4.21
CA PHE A 56 3.63 6.72 -2.99
C PHE A 56 4.40 7.18 -1.74
N LEU A 57 5.68 6.79 -1.61
CA LEU A 57 6.52 7.21 -0.48
C LEU A 57 6.65 8.73 -0.40
N ALA A 58 6.68 9.41 -1.56
CA ALA A 58 6.67 10.86 -1.64
C ALA A 58 5.37 11.47 -1.16
N LEU A 59 4.21 10.96 -1.60
CA LEU A 59 2.91 11.43 -1.13
C LEU A 59 2.73 11.21 0.38
N ASP A 60 3.14 10.05 0.90
CA ASP A 60 3.11 9.74 2.34
C ASP A 60 4.04 10.67 3.14
N SER A 61 5.24 10.95 2.61
CA SER A 61 6.18 11.91 3.21
C SER A 61 5.62 13.34 3.24
N ILE A 62 5.06 13.82 2.12
CA ILE A 62 4.41 15.14 2.04
C ILE A 62 3.24 15.24 3.02
N LEU A 63 2.41 14.20 3.11
CA LEU A 63 1.28 14.15 4.05
C LEU A 63 1.73 14.21 5.52
N LYS A 64 2.77 13.46 5.88
CA LYS A 64 3.36 13.48 7.23
C LYS A 64 3.89 14.87 7.62
N HIS A 65 4.41 15.60 6.65
CA HIS A 65 4.97 16.94 6.84
C HIS A 65 3.99 18.07 6.47
N GLN A 66 2.68 17.80 6.42
CA GLN A 66 1.67 18.80 6.11
C GLN A 66 1.75 20.03 7.02
N ALA A 67 1.84 19.81 8.34
CA ALA A 67 1.88 20.90 9.31
C ALA A 67 3.17 21.72 9.14
N ASP A 68 4.29 21.06 8.85
CA ASP A 68 5.60 21.68 8.68
C ASP A 68 5.62 22.55 7.41
N LEU A 69 5.04 22.04 6.31
CA LEU A 69 4.86 22.78 5.06
C LEU A 69 3.98 24.03 5.25
N LYS A 70 2.92 23.95 6.06
CA LYS A 70 2.10 25.11 6.40
C LYS A 70 2.86 26.13 7.25
N ARG A 71 3.66 25.68 8.22
CA ARG A 71 4.48 26.59 9.04
C ARG A 71 5.54 27.28 8.19
N MET A 72 6.21 26.55 7.32
CA MET A 72 7.19 27.07 6.36
C MET A 72 6.66 28.28 5.60
N THR A 73 5.46 28.19 5.01
CA THR A 73 4.85 29.29 4.23
C THR A 73 4.42 30.49 5.06
N ASN A 74 4.33 30.35 6.39
CA ASN A 74 3.95 31.41 7.32
C ASN A 74 5.16 32.05 8.03
N THR A 75 6.39 31.60 7.76
CA THR A 75 7.59 32.18 8.37
C THR A 75 7.93 33.54 7.75
N ARG A 76 8.47 34.46 8.58
CA ARG A 76 8.99 35.75 8.08
C ARG A 76 10.05 35.56 6.99
N ARG A 77 10.93 34.56 7.17
CA ARG A 77 11.99 34.23 6.22
C ARG A 77 11.43 33.79 4.86
N TRP A 78 10.28 33.09 4.84
CA TRP A 78 9.58 32.77 3.60
C TRP A 78 9.13 34.05 2.88
N THR A 79 8.40 34.94 3.58
CA THR A 79 7.91 36.20 2.99
C THR A 79 9.04 37.06 2.44
N GLU A 80 10.14 37.23 3.18
CA GLU A 80 11.28 38.04 2.75
C GLU A 80 11.96 37.51 1.48
N ASN A 81 12.09 36.19 1.32
CA ASN A 81 12.68 35.59 0.13
C ASN A 81 11.68 35.51 -1.03
N TYR A 82 10.40 35.28 -0.73
CA TYR A 82 9.32 35.29 -1.71
C TYR A 82 9.24 36.63 -2.47
N MET A 83 9.39 37.76 -1.77
CA MET A 83 9.37 39.09 -2.40
C MET A 83 10.55 39.36 -3.34
N LYS A 84 11.65 38.60 -3.19
CA LYS A 84 12.85 38.70 -4.04
C LYS A 84 12.79 37.83 -5.29
N LEU A 85 11.79 36.96 -5.41
CA LEU A 85 11.63 36.09 -6.59
C LEU A 85 11.30 36.92 -7.84
N ASN A 86 11.85 36.49 -8.98
CA ASN A 86 11.42 36.94 -10.30
C ASN A 86 9.95 36.54 -10.55
N HIS A 87 9.33 37.12 -11.59
CA HIS A 87 7.91 36.87 -11.92
C HIS A 87 7.59 35.36 -12.06
N LYS A 88 8.40 34.63 -12.83
CA LYS A 88 8.18 33.20 -13.13
C LYS A 88 8.25 32.32 -11.89
N ASP A 89 9.22 32.55 -11.01
CA ASP A 89 9.35 31.75 -9.78
C ASP A 89 8.32 32.17 -8.73
N ARG A 90 7.86 33.42 -8.75
CA ARG A 90 6.75 33.88 -7.92
C ARG A 90 5.43 33.20 -8.30
N GLU A 91 5.14 33.04 -9.59
CA GLU A 91 3.97 32.29 -10.06
C GLU A 91 4.00 30.83 -9.56
N LYS A 92 5.15 30.15 -9.67
CA LYS A 92 5.31 28.79 -9.12
C LYS A 92 5.11 28.77 -7.60
N ALA A 93 5.69 29.74 -6.89
CA ALA A 93 5.52 29.86 -5.44
C ALA A 93 4.04 30.01 -5.06
N ASN A 94 3.27 30.82 -5.81
CA ASN A 94 1.84 30.99 -5.59
C ASN A 94 1.06 29.68 -5.77
N VAL A 95 1.39 28.89 -6.80
CA VAL A 95 0.80 27.56 -6.99
C VAL A 95 1.10 26.67 -5.78
N VAL A 96 2.35 26.65 -5.31
CA VAL A 96 2.77 25.83 -4.16
C VAL A 96 2.06 26.25 -2.87
N VAL A 97 2.00 27.55 -2.58
CA VAL A 97 1.26 28.07 -1.42
C VAL A 97 -0.22 27.73 -1.52
N GLY A 98 -0.80 27.86 -2.72
CA GLY A 98 -2.18 27.46 -2.98
C GLY A 98 -2.43 25.98 -2.70
N LEU A 99 -1.51 25.09 -3.09
CA LEU A 99 -1.58 23.65 -2.78
C LEU A 99 -1.46 23.38 -1.28
N ILE A 100 -0.50 24.00 -0.60
CA ILE A 100 -0.28 23.83 0.85
C ILE A 100 -1.50 24.30 1.66
N ASN A 101 -2.21 25.33 1.20
CA ASN A 101 -3.42 25.82 1.85
C ASN A 101 -4.71 25.11 1.37
N SER A 102 -4.64 24.29 0.33
CA SER A 102 -5.80 23.60 -0.24
C SER A 102 -6.22 22.39 0.61
N GLN A 103 -7.39 22.49 1.25
CA GLN A 103 -7.96 21.37 2.00
C GLN A 103 -8.32 20.17 1.08
N THR A 104 -8.67 20.43 -0.17
CA THR A 104 -8.96 19.39 -1.16
C THR A 104 -7.70 18.63 -1.54
N TYR A 105 -6.59 19.33 -1.79
CA TYR A 105 -5.29 18.68 -2.06
C TYR A 105 -4.90 17.69 -0.95
N TRP A 106 -4.96 18.11 0.32
CA TRP A 106 -4.62 17.23 1.44
C TRP A 106 -5.56 16.04 1.59
N ARG A 107 -6.86 16.25 1.35
CA ARG A 107 -7.85 15.17 1.36
C ARG A 107 -7.54 14.14 0.26
N ASP A 108 -7.19 14.61 -0.93
CA ASP A 108 -6.87 13.75 -2.06
C ASP A 108 -5.55 12.98 -1.82
N VAL A 109 -4.51 13.64 -1.31
CA VAL A 109 -3.25 12.98 -0.91
C VAL A 109 -3.50 11.92 0.15
N ALA A 110 -4.31 12.22 1.18
CA ALA A 110 -4.67 11.27 2.22
C ALA A 110 -5.47 10.07 1.66
N GLY A 111 -6.43 10.34 0.77
CA GLY A 111 -7.23 9.30 0.12
C GLY A 111 -6.38 8.34 -0.72
N VAL A 112 -5.46 8.90 -1.52
CA VAL A 112 -4.48 8.11 -2.29
C VAL A 112 -3.58 7.32 -1.35
N THR A 113 -3.03 7.95 -0.33
CA THR A 113 -2.12 7.29 0.63
C THR A 113 -2.82 6.13 1.35
N ALA A 114 -4.11 6.25 1.65
CA ALA A 114 -4.93 5.20 2.25
C ALA A 114 -5.13 3.97 1.34
N ILE A 115 -5.05 4.13 0.02
CA ILE A 115 -5.11 3.01 -0.94
C ILE A 115 -3.77 2.31 -1.04
N PHE A 116 -2.70 3.08 -1.25
CA PHE A 116 -1.38 2.52 -1.51
C PHE A 116 -0.71 1.95 -0.25
N GLY A 117 -0.95 2.53 0.93
CA GLY A 117 -0.28 2.14 2.17
C GLY A 117 -0.43 0.65 2.53
N PRO A 118 -1.65 0.10 2.55
CA PRO A 118 -1.86 -1.32 2.78
C PRO A 118 -1.19 -2.21 1.72
N LEU A 119 -1.28 -1.86 0.44
CA LEU A 119 -0.66 -2.62 -0.65
C LEU A 119 0.88 -2.61 -0.58
N ALA A 120 1.47 -1.46 -0.23
CA ALA A 120 2.91 -1.33 -0.04
C ALA A 120 3.43 -2.14 1.16
N LYS A 121 2.58 -2.45 2.15
CA LYS A 121 2.94 -3.37 3.24
C LYS A 121 2.97 -4.82 2.75
N VAL A 122 1.98 -5.22 1.92
CA VAL A 122 1.97 -6.56 1.31
C VAL A 122 3.21 -6.77 0.44
N LEU A 123 3.57 -5.81 -0.40
CA LEU A 123 4.77 -5.91 -1.22
C LEU A 123 6.05 -6.04 -0.40
N ARG A 124 6.22 -5.19 0.63
CA ARG A 124 7.38 -5.27 1.53
C ARG A 124 7.48 -6.60 2.28
N MET A 125 6.36 -7.23 2.56
CA MET A 125 6.33 -8.56 3.18
C MET A 125 6.88 -9.60 2.21
N VAL A 126 6.38 -9.63 0.97
CA VAL A 126 6.83 -10.60 -0.06
C VAL A 126 8.27 -10.36 -0.52
N ASP A 127 8.74 -9.11 -0.50
CA ASP A 127 10.13 -8.76 -0.83
C ASP A 127 11.11 -9.11 0.30
N SER A 128 10.66 -9.60 1.46
CA SER A 128 11.55 -9.93 2.58
C SER A 128 12.13 -11.34 2.43
N ASP A 129 13.44 -11.44 2.19
CA ASP A 129 14.14 -12.71 1.92
C ASP A 129 14.19 -13.69 3.12
N ASN A 130 13.75 -13.25 4.30
CA ASN A 130 14.05 -13.92 5.57
C ASN A 130 12.91 -14.79 6.13
N LYS A 131 11.74 -14.89 5.48
CA LYS A 131 10.57 -15.62 6.01
C LYS A 131 9.75 -16.33 4.94
N ALA A 132 9.15 -17.46 5.31
CA ALA A 132 8.18 -18.18 4.48
C ALA A 132 6.84 -17.42 4.44
N GLU A 133 6.74 -16.44 3.56
CA GLU A 133 5.58 -15.52 3.47
C GLU A 133 4.42 -16.09 2.64
N MET A 134 4.59 -17.23 1.97
CA MET A 134 3.56 -17.84 1.11
C MET A 134 2.24 -18.09 1.84
N GLY A 135 2.30 -18.56 3.10
CA GLY A 135 1.11 -18.78 3.92
C GLY A 135 0.50 -17.53 4.56
N HIS A 136 1.13 -16.36 4.38
CA HIS A 136 0.70 -15.07 4.93
C HIS A 136 0.17 -14.13 3.84
N LEU A 137 0.57 -14.33 2.58
CA LEU A 137 0.21 -13.47 1.46
C LEU A 137 -1.30 -13.33 1.23
N TYR A 138 -2.03 -14.45 1.29
CA TYR A 138 -3.49 -14.45 1.08
C TYR A 138 -4.19 -13.58 2.14
N GLU A 139 -3.84 -13.78 3.41
CA GLU A 139 -4.38 -12.99 4.52
C GLU A 139 -3.98 -11.52 4.43
N ALA A 140 -2.70 -11.23 4.16
CA ALA A 140 -2.20 -9.87 4.05
C ALA A 140 -2.91 -9.08 2.94
N MET A 141 -3.21 -9.74 1.80
CA MET A 141 -3.99 -9.15 0.72
C MET A 141 -5.44 -8.89 1.15
N GLY A 142 -6.08 -9.85 1.80
CA GLY A 142 -7.44 -9.69 2.37
C GLY A 142 -7.52 -8.51 3.34
N ARG A 143 -6.58 -8.42 4.28
CA ARG A 143 -6.44 -7.30 5.22
C ARG A 143 -6.19 -5.98 4.50
N ALA A 144 -5.37 -5.97 3.47
CA ALA A 144 -5.13 -4.76 2.68
C ALA A 144 -6.42 -4.27 2.01
N LYS A 145 -7.16 -5.16 1.34
CA LYS A 145 -8.47 -4.85 0.74
C LYS A 145 -9.46 -4.30 1.77
N PHE A 146 -9.54 -4.94 2.94
CA PHE A 146 -10.40 -4.49 4.04
C PHE A 146 -10.05 -3.07 4.50
N MET A 147 -8.76 -2.79 4.76
CA MET A 147 -8.30 -1.48 5.21
C MET A 147 -8.58 -0.38 4.18
N ILE A 148 -8.39 -0.67 2.89
CA ILE A 148 -8.71 0.27 1.81
C ILE A 148 -10.22 0.51 1.76
N LYS A 149 -11.03 -0.55 1.81
CA LYS A 149 -12.50 -0.45 1.81
C LYS A 149 -13.00 0.41 2.97
N LYS A 150 -12.45 0.20 4.18
CA LYS A 150 -12.78 0.98 5.38
C LYS A 150 -12.45 2.46 5.24
N LYS A 151 -11.33 2.81 4.58
CA LYS A 151 -10.88 4.20 4.44
C LYS A 151 -11.53 4.94 3.26
N VAL A 152 -11.72 4.26 2.13
CA VAL A 152 -12.22 4.86 0.89
C VAL A 152 -13.75 4.78 0.77
N GLY A 153 -14.39 3.88 1.53
CA GLY A 153 -15.83 3.73 1.55
C GLY A 153 -16.41 3.41 0.18
N LYS A 154 -17.42 4.17 -0.27
CA LYS A 154 -18.12 3.95 -1.54
C LYS A 154 -17.20 3.97 -2.77
N GLY A 155 -16.08 4.69 -2.71
CA GLY A 155 -15.09 4.72 -3.80
C GLY A 155 -14.29 3.43 -3.96
N TYR A 156 -14.39 2.48 -3.02
CA TYR A 156 -13.62 1.23 -3.04
C TYR A 156 -13.87 0.39 -4.28
N LYS A 157 -15.10 0.34 -4.82
CA LYS A 157 -15.47 -0.53 -5.94
C LYS A 157 -14.48 -0.42 -7.11
N LYS A 158 -14.10 0.81 -7.47
CA LYS A 158 -13.11 1.09 -8.52
C LYS A 158 -11.76 0.45 -8.23
N TRP A 159 -11.24 0.65 -7.01
CA TRP A 159 -9.92 0.15 -6.60
C TRP A 159 -9.91 -1.37 -6.40
N GLY A 160 -10.99 -1.92 -5.84
CA GLY A 160 -11.19 -3.36 -5.68
C GLY A 160 -11.06 -4.10 -7.00
N ILE A 161 -11.67 -3.60 -8.09
CA ILE A 161 -11.55 -4.20 -9.43
C ILE A 161 -10.08 -4.25 -9.90
N ILE A 162 -9.31 -3.17 -9.71
CA ILE A 162 -7.90 -3.11 -10.10
C ILE A 162 -7.06 -4.07 -9.27
N ILE A 163 -7.31 -4.14 -7.96
CA ILE A 163 -6.62 -5.03 -7.02
C ILE A 163 -6.92 -6.48 -7.40
N ASP A 164 -8.19 -6.84 -7.57
CA ASP A 164 -8.64 -8.21 -7.84
C ASP A 164 -8.15 -8.71 -9.19
N LYS A 165 -8.19 -7.87 -10.23
CA LYS A 165 -7.63 -8.21 -11.54
C LYS A 165 -6.14 -8.55 -11.45
N ARG A 166 -5.38 -7.79 -10.65
CA ARG A 166 -3.93 -8.02 -10.51
C ARG A 166 -3.60 -9.15 -9.57
N TRP A 167 -4.39 -9.33 -8.51
CA TRP A 167 -4.35 -10.48 -7.63
C TRP A 167 -4.55 -11.75 -8.46
N ASN A 168 -5.71 -11.92 -9.09
CA ASN A 168 -6.09 -13.15 -9.79
C ASN A 168 -5.16 -13.50 -10.97
N ASN A 169 -4.60 -12.51 -11.65
CA ASN A 169 -3.81 -12.76 -12.86
C ASN A 169 -2.30 -12.94 -12.60
N GLN A 170 -1.76 -12.44 -11.49
CA GLN A 170 -0.31 -12.34 -11.31
C GLN A 170 0.19 -12.81 -9.94
N LEU A 171 -0.60 -12.62 -8.88
CA LEU A 171 -0.14 -12.85 -7.51
C LEU A 171 -0.86 -14.01 -6.84
N HIS A 172 -2.12 -14.25 -7.20
CA HIS A 172 -2.88 -15.38 -6.73
C HIS A 172 -2.46 -16.61 -7.51
N GLN A 173 -1.93 -17.60 -6.80
CA GLN A 173 -1.59 -18.92 -7.30
C GLN A 173 -2.09 -19.93 -6.28
N TYR A 174 -2.43 -21.13 -6.72
CA TYR A 174 -2.94 -22.18 -5.84
C TYR A 174 -2.00 -22.49 -4.66
N ILE A 175 -0.69 -22.28 -4.83
CA ILE A 175 0.31 -22.45 -3.75
C ILE A 175 0.16 -21.43 -2.61
N HIS A 176 -0.26 -20.20 -2.89
CA HIS A 176 -0.51 -19.19 -1.85
C HIS A 176 -1.79 -19.50 -1.08
N ALA A 177 -2.84 -19.95 -1.79
CA ALA A 177 -4.08 -20.42 -1.19
C ALA A 177 -3.84 -21.67 -0.32
N ALA A 178 -3.10 -22.65 -0.82
CA ALA A 178 -2.71 -23.85 -0.06
C ALA A 178 -1.86 -23.51 1.17
N GLY A 179 -0.90 -22.59 1.02
CA GLY A 179 -0.08 -22.13 2.14
C GLY A 179 -0.89 -21.41 3.22
N TYR A 180 -1.90 -20.63 2.84
CA TYR A 180 -2.82 -20.00 3.77
C TYR A 180 -3.71 -21.03 4.47
N PHE A 181 -4.28 -21.98 3.72
CA PHE A 181 -5.05 -23.10 4.26
C PHE A 181 -4.26 -23.84 5.34
N LEU A 182 -3.01 -24.22 5.04
CA LEU A 182 -2.16 -25.01 5.94
C LEU A 182 -1.55 -24.22 7.11
N ASN A 183 -1.90 -22.94 7.29
CA ASN A 183 -1.33 -22.13 8.37
C ASN A 183 -2.25 -22.14 9.60
N PRO A 184 -1.88 -22.83 10.71
CA PRO A 184 -2.76 -22.97 11.89
C PRO A 184 -3.18 -21.63 12.49
N LYS A 185 -2.29 -20.62 12.43
CA LYS A 185 -2.57 -19.27 12.92
C LYS A 185 -3.81 -18.66 12.25
N TYR A 186 -3.99 -18.94 10.96
CA TYR A 186 -5.13 -18.44 10.20
C TYR A 186 -6.28 -19.43 10.21
N GLN A 187 -6.01 -20.72 10.06
CA GLN A 187 -7.02 -21.78 10.01
C GLN A 187 -7.84 -21.89 11.29
N TYR A 188 -7.28 -21.50 12.44
CA TYR A 188 -7.94 -21.57 13.74
C TYR A 188 -8.24 -20.19 14.33
N ALA A 189 -8.13 -19.11 13.54
CA ALA A 189 -8.56 -17.79 13.98
C ALA A 189 -10.09 -17.73 14.18
N ASN A 190 -10.56 -16.87 15.08
CA ASN A 190 -12.00 -16.75 15.38
C ASN A 190 -12.84 -16.24 14.19
N ASP A 191 -12.19 -15.63 13.20
CA ASP A 191 -12.79 -15.02 12.01
C ASP A 191 -12.42 -15.75 10.72
N VAL A 192 -12.08 -17.05 10.79
CA VAL A 192 -11.81 -17.88 9.62
C VAL A 192 -12.96 -17.81 8.63
N VAL A 193 -12.67 -17.36 7.42
CA VAL A 193 -13.55 -17.50 6.28
C VAL A 193 -13.22 -18.84 5.61
N ASN A 194 -14.16 -19.78 5.68
CA ASN A 194 -14.12 -21.00 4.87
C ASN A 194 -14.41 -20.61 3.41
N ASP A 195 -13.34 -20.34 2.68
CA ASP A 195 -13.38 -19.90 1.30
C ASP A 195 -13.13 -21.09 0.37
N ASP A 196 -14.11 -21.39 -0.50
CA ASP A 196 -14.00 -22.45 -1.50
C ASP A 196 -12.78 -22.23 -2.43
N GLU A 197 -12.38 -20.98 -2.66
CA GLU A 197 -11.17 -20.61 -3.41
C GLU A 197 -9.91 -21.17 -2.73
N VAL A 198 -9.83 -21.05 -1.41
CA VAL A 198 -8.70 -21.51 -0.59
C VAL A 198 -8.61 -23.03 -0.61
N LEU A 199 -9.74 -23.71 -0.39
CA LEU A 199 -9.80 -25.17 -0.38
C LEU A 199 -9.47 -25.76 -1.76
N ASN A 200 -10.01 -25.18 -2.83
CA ASN A 200 -9.67 -25.56 -4.21
C ASN A 200 -8.18 -25.36 -4.50
N GLY A 201 -7.59 -24.26 -4.01
CA GLY A 201 -6.15 -24.03 -4.09
C GLY A 201 -5.33 -25.14 -3.43
N PHE A 202 -5.70 -25.55 -2.22
CA PHE A 202 -5.08 -26.68 -1.54
C PHE A 202 -5.15 -27.98 -2.37
N HIS A 203 -6.35 -28.37 -2.82
CA HIS A 203 -6.51 -29.60 -3.60
C HIS A 203 -5.73 -29.58 -4.93
N ARG A 204 -5.71 -28.44 -5.64
CA ARG A 204 -4.96 -28.32 -6.90
C ARG A 204 -3.45 -28.43 -6.70
N VAL A 205 -2.92 -27.94 -5.60
CA VAL A 205 -1.50 -28.12 -5.26
C VAL A 205 -1.22 -29.58 -4.94
N GLY A 206 -2.04 -30.21 -4.09
CA GLY A 206 -1.90 -31.63 -3.75
C GLY A 206 -1.89 -32.54 -4.99
N ASN A 207 -2.89 -32.39 -5.86
CA ASN A 207 -3.02 -33.17 -7.11
C ASN A 207 -1.86 -32.94 -8.09
N ARG A 208 -1.15 -31.81 -7.99
CA ARG A 208 0.02 -31.53 -8.83
C ARG A 208 1.31 -32.10 -8.25
N MET A 209 1.39 -32.19 -6.93
CA MET A 209 2.58 -32.70 -6.23
C MET A 209 2.58 -34.23 -6.10
N VAL A 210 1.40 -34.84 -6.09
CA VAL A 210 1.22 -36.27 -5.83
C VAL A 210 0.47 -36.91 -7.00
N ASN A 211 1.13 -37.87 -7.65
CA ASN A 211 0.55 -38.61 -8.78
C ASN A 211 -0.16 -39.91 -8.36
N ASP A 212 -0.05 -40.30 -7.08
CA ASP A 212 -0.66 -41.50 -6.52
C ASP A 212 -2.05 -41.19 -5.91
N ASN A 213 -3.05 -41.96 -6.33
CA ASN A 213 -4.44 -41.74 -5.92
C ASN A 213 -4.67 -42.03 -4.43
N GLU A 214 -4.01 -43.05 -3.87
CA GLU A 214 -4.17 -43.42 -2.46
C GLU A 214 -3.62 -42.32 -1.54
N THR A 215 -2.44 -41.81 -1.86
CA THR A 215 -1.81 -40.69 -1.16
C THR A 215 -2.66 -39.42 -1.27
N CYS A 216 -3.22 -39.10 -2.44
CA CYS A 216 -4.15 -37.98 -2.60
C CYS A 216 -5.41 -38.11 -1.72
N LEU A 217 -6.01 -39.31 -1.64
CA LEU A 217 -7.16 -39.57 -0.77
C LEU A 217 -6.81 -39.39 0.70
N ASN A 218 -5.63 -39.87 1.13
CA ASN A 218 -5.15 -39.70 2.49
C ASN A 218 -4.90 -38.22 2.83
N ILE A 219 -4.28 -37.45 1.93
CA ILE A 219 -4.08 -36.00 2.09
C ILE A 219 -5.41 -35.28 2.27
N ASN A 220 -6.42 -35.59 1.45
CA ASN A 220 -7.73 -34.97 1.55
C ASN A 220 -8.43 -35.30 2.88
N ARG A 221 -8.30 -36.54 3.37
CA ARG A 221 -8.82 -36.95 4.67
C ARG A 221 -8.12 -36.21 5.82
N GLU A 222 -6.80 -36.10 5.77
CA GLU A 222 -6.03 -35.37 6.80
C GLU A 222 -6.27 -33.85 6.73
N ALA A 223 -6.50 -33.29 5.55
CA ALA A 223 -6.86 -31.88 5.40
C ALA A 223 -8.19 -31.53 6.10
N GLU A 224 -9.19 -32.41 6.01
CA GLU A 224 -10.43 -32.26 6.77
C GLU A 224 -10.20 -32.34 8.28
N ARG A 225 -9.37 -33.30 8.73
CA ARG A 225 -9.03 -33.43 10.15
C ARG A 225 -8.31 -32.19 10.69
N PHE A 226 -7.37 -31.68 9.92
CA PHE A 226 -6.66 -30.45 10.20
C PHE A 226 -7.64 -29.27 10.29
N ARG A 227 -8.48 -29.07 9.27
CA ARG A 227 -9.48 -27.99 9.24
C ARG A 227 -10.43 -28.02 10.44
N LEU A 228 -10.93 -29.21 10.79
CA LEU A 228 -11.89 -29.40 11.88
C LEU A 228 -11.24 -29.50 13.26
N ARG A 229 -9.90 -29.41 13.34
CA ARG A 229 -9.14 -29.53 14.59
C ARG A 229 -9.46 -30.84 15.33
N THR A 230 -9.46 -31.95 14.60
CA THR A 230 -9.76 -33.29 15.14
C THR A 230 -8.53 -34.19 15.17
N GLY A 231 -8.59 -35.27 15.97
CA GLY A 231 -7.48 -36.20 16.14
C GLY A 231 -6.24 -35.51 16.72
N ALA A 232 -5.07 -35.77 16.13
CA ALA A 232 -3.81 -35.18 16.59
C ALA A 232 -3.77 -33.64 16.48
N PHE A 233 -4.51 -33.05 15.52
CA PHE A 233 -4.58 -31.59 15.35
C PHE A 233 -5.40 -30.87 16.44
N GLY A 234 -6.18 -31.62 17.23
CA GLY A 234 -6.96 -31.10 18.35
C GLY A 234 -6.29 -31.16 19.72
N LEU A 235 -5.10 -31.77 19.80
CA LEU A 235 -4.34 -31.81 21.04
C LEU A 235 -3.70 -30.44 21.27
N ASN A 236 -4.01 -29.79 22.41
CA ASN A 236 -3.69 -28.41 22.78
C ASN A 236 -2.24 -27.95 22.53
N GLN A 237 -1.89 -27.64 21.28
CA GLN A 237 -0.71 -26.90 20.87
C GLN A 237 -1.12 -25.97 19.72
N PHE A 238 -0.52 -24.77 19.68
CA PHE A 238 -0.87 -23.58 18.86
C PHE A 238 -1.83 -22.59 19.53
#